data_AF-A0A964R9P0-F1
#
_entry.id   AF-A0A964R9P0-F1
#
_cell.length_a   1.000
_cell.length_b   1.000
_cell.length_c   1.000
_cell.angle_alpha   90.00
_cell.angle_beta   90.00
_cell.angle_gamma   90.00
#
_symmetry.space_group_name_H-M   'P 1'
#
loop_
_entity.id
_entity.type
_entity.pdbx_description
1 polymer ?
#
loop_
_entity_poly.entity_id
_entity_poly.type
_entity_poly.pdbx_seq_one_letter_code
_entity_poly.pdbx_strand_id
1 'polypeptide(L)' 'MTVFLSTHQVSVAEEMADRIGIFHQGQVIACGSADELRARSQTTGTLEAAFLALTRGGQTQSEVA' A
#
# COMPACT_ATOMS: atom_id res chain seq x y z
N MET A 1 14.45 -17.62 -1.26
CA MET A 1 14.00 -17.35 0.11
C MET A 1 13.04 -16.17 0.04
N THR A 2 11.89 -16.24 0.70
CA THR A 2 10.86 -15.19 0.67
C THR A 2 10.47 -14.87 2.09
N VAL A 3 10.35 -13.58 2.40
CA VAL A 3 10.02 -13.09 3.75
C VAL A 3 8.73 -12.27 3.67
N PHE A 4 7.83 -12.51 4.61
CA PHE A 4 6.66 -11.68 4.82
C PHE A 4 6.90 -10.78 6.05
N LEU A 5 6.79 -9.47 5.84
CA LEU A 5 7.05 -8.44 6.82
C LEU A 5 5.77 -7.61 6.98
N SER A 6 5.35 -7.38 8.22
CA SER A 6 4.30 -6.44 8.56
C SER A 6 4.86 -5.35 9.46
N THR A 7 4.61 -4.09 9.12
CA THR A 7 4.99 -2.93 9.93
C THR A 7 3.91 -1.87 9.86
N HIS A 8 3.79 -1.07 10.92
CA HIS A 8 2.94 0.12 10.94
C HIS A 8 3.67 1.38 10.42
N GLN A 9 4.98 1.27 10.17
CA GLN A 9 5.81 2.37 9.67
C GLN A 9 6.02 2.20 8.16
N VAL A 10 5.44 3.10 7.37
CA VAL A 10 5.51 3.06 5.90
C VAL A 10 6.96 3.13 5.40
N SER A 11 7.81 3.93 6.04
CA SER A 11 9.23 4.05 5.67
C SER A 11 10.01 2.74 5.77
N VAL A 12 9.72 1.91 6.78
CA VAL A 12 10.38 0.61 6.95
C VAL A 12 9.92 -0.37 5.87
N ALA A 13 8.63 -0.36 5.51
CA ALA A 13 8.12 -1.17 4.41
C ALA A 13 8.76 -0.76 3.08
N GLU A 14 8.95 0.54 2.86
CA GLU A 14 9.58 1.08 1.66
C GLU A 14 11.06 0.69 1.54
N GLU A 15 11.82 0.69 2.64
CA GLU A 15 13.24 0.36 2.65
C GLU A 15 13.50 -1.15 2.50
N MET A 16 12.66 -1.97 3.12
CA MET A 16 12.93 -3.42 3.27
C MET A 16 12.18 -4.30 2.27
N ALA A 17 11.05 -3.84 1.72
CA ALA A 17 10.16 -4.70 0.94
C ALA A 17 10.24 -4.43 -0.57
N ASP A 18 10.35 -5.50 -1.35
CA ASP A 18 10.22 -5.42 -2.81
C ASP A 18 8.78 -5.11 -3.24
N ARG A 19 7.81 -5.54 -2.43
CA ARG A 19 6.36 -5.36 -2.66
C ARG A 19 5.67 -5.01 -1.36
N ILE A 20 4.76 -4.04 -1.44
CA ILE A 20 4.08 -3.44 -0.29
C ILE A 20 2.58 -3.66 -0.45
N GLY A 21 1.98 -4.25 0.58
CA GLY A 21 0.52 -4.39 0.70
C GLY A 21 -0.03 -3.36 1.68
N ILE A 22 -1.07 -2.63 1.28
CA ILE A 22 -1.80 -1.71 2.15
C ILE A 22 -3.04 -2.42 2.67
N PHE A 23 -3.09 -2.58 3.99
CA PHE A 23 -4.21 -3.18 4.70
C PHE A 23 -5.05 -2.10 5.37
N HIS A 24 -6.36 -2.14 5.17
CA HIS A 24 -7.30 -1.27 5.85
C HIS A 24 -8.55 -2.07 6.22
N GLN A 25 -9.01 -1.96 7.47
CA GLN A 25 -10.20 -2.65 7.99
C GLN A 25 -10.24 -4.16 7.70
N GLY A 26 -9.09 -4.83 7.80
CA GLY A 26 -8.99 -6.27 7.55
C GLY A 26 -8.95 -6.68 6.07
N GLN A 27 -8.91 -5.74 5.14
CA GLN A 27 -8.84 -6.00 3.70
C GLN A 27 -7.58 -5.40 3.06
N VAL A 28 -7.07 -6.05 2.02
CA VAL A 28 -5.99 -5.52 1.19
C VAL A 28 -6.60 -4.59 0.14
N ILE A 29 -6.36 -3.30 0.28
CA ILE A 29 -6.89 -2.29 -0.66
C ILE A 29 -5.91 -1.98 -1.80
N ALA A 30 -4.62 -2.27 -1.59
CA ALA A 30 -3.61 -2.12 -2.62
C ALA A 30 -2.42 -3.05 -2.37
N CYS A 31 -1.77 -3.50 -3.45
CA CYS A 31 -0.53 -4.26 -3.39
C CYS A 31 0.28 -3.97 -4.65
N GLY A 32 1.59 -3.74 -4.50
CA GLY A 32 2.50 -3.40 -5.60
C GLY A 32 3.84 -2.90 -5.08
N SER A 33 4.71 -2.49 -5.98
CA SER A 33 5.91 -1.70 -5.65
C SER A 33 5.53 -0.31 -5.13
N ALA A 34 6.48 0.37 -4.47
CA ALA A 34 6.24 1.73 -3.96
C ALA A 34 5.86 2.71 -5.09
N ASP A 35 6.43 2.55 -6.28
CA ASP A 35 6.12 3.38 -7.45
C ASP A 35 4.69 3.15 -7.97
N GLU A 36 4.28 1.88 -8.11
CA GLU A 36 2.91 1.52 -8.50
C GLU A 36 1.88 2.04 -7.50
N LEU A 37 2.17 1.97 -6.20
CA LEU A 37 1.28 2.49 -5.16
C LEU A 37 1.13 4.01 -5.23
N ARG A 38 2.21 4.74 -5.50
CA ARG A 38 2.17 6.20 -5.72
C ARG A 38 1.38 6.57 -6.98
N ALA A 39 1.61 5.86 -8.08
CA ALA A 39 0.87 6.07 -9.31
C ALA A 39 -0.64 5.85 -9.10
N ARG A 40 -1.01 4.80 -8.34
CA ARG A 40 -2.41 4.50 -8.01
C ARG A 40 -3.08 5.55 -7.12
N SER A 41 -2.34 6.20 -6.23
CA SER A 41 -2.92 7.20 -5.33
C SER A 41 -3.11 8.56 -5.97
N GLN A 42 -2.71 8.73 -7.24
CA GLN A 42 -2.70 10.01 -7.97
C GLN A 42 -2.04 11.15 -7.18
N THR A 43 -1.13 10.81 -6.25
CA THR A 43 -0.50 11.75 -5.34
C THR A 43 0.97 11.85 -5.69
N THR A 44 1.45 13.06 -5.90
CA THR A 44 2.89 13.31 -6.04
C THR A 44 3.51 13.36 -4.64
N GLY A 45 4.50 12.51 -4.36
CA GLY A 45 5.25 12.56 -3.10
C GLY A 45 5.63 11.19 -2.53
N THR A 46 5.60 11.10 -1.20
CA THR A 46 6.05 9.92 -0.45
C THR A 46 5.05 8.77 -0.51
N LEU A 47 5.51 7.55 -0.22
CA LEU A 47 4.62 6.39 -0.09
C LEU A 47 3.59 6.58 1.03
N GLU A 48 3.95 7.32 2.09
CA GLU A 48 3.05 7.68 3.17
C GLU A 48 1.87 8.55 2.69
N ALA A 49 2.12 9.52 1.81
CA ALA A 49 1.07 10.32 1.19
C ALA A 49 0.14 9.44 0.35
N ALA A 50 0.70 8.49 -0.40
CA ALA A 50 -0.08 7.52 -1.16
C ALA A 50 -0.93 6.62 -0.24
N PHE A 51 -0.37 6.13 0.86
CA PHE A 51 -1.09 5.36 1.87
C PHE A 51 -2.27 6.16 2.46
N LEU A 52 -2.07 7.42 2.83
CA LEU A 52 -3.13 8.29 3.35
C LEU A 52 -4.24 8.52 2.32
N ALA A 53 -3.88 8.76 1.06
CA ALA A 53 -4.85 8.93 -0.01
C ALA A 53 -5.67 7.64 -0.25
N LEU A 54 -5.01 6.48 -0.32
CA LEU A 54 -5.65 5.19 -0.56
C LEU A 54 -6.53 4.75 0.61
N THR A 55 -6.12 4.99 1.85
CA THR A 55 -6.92 4.64 3.05
C THR A 55 -8.10 5.58 3.29
N ARG A 56 -8.01 6.85 2.86
CA ARG A 56 -9.15 7.78 2.87
C ARG A 56 -10.16 7.51 1.76
N GLY A 57 -9.71 7.01 0.61
CA GLY A 57 -10.53 6.70 -0.57
C GLY A 57 -10.98 5.24 -0.69
N GLY A 58 -10.55 4.35 0.21
CA GLY A 58 -10.65 2.88 0.09
C GLY A 58 -12.04 2.25 0.20
N GLN A 59 -13.11 2.97 -0.15
CA GLN A 59 -14.46 2.43 -0.30
C GLN A 59 -14.71 2.02 -1.77
N THR A 60 -13.80 1.37 -2.50
CA THR A 60 -14.13 0.76 -3.81
C THR A 60 -13.15 -0.34 -4.23
N GLN A 61 -13.72 -1.52 -4.59
CA GLN A 61 -13.20 -2.65 -5.39
C GLN A 61 -12.37 -3.73 -4.66
N SER A 62 -12.65 -5.04 -4.75
CA SER A 62 -13.76 -5.85 -5.26
C SER A 62 -13.41 -7.30 -4.89
N GLU A 63 -14.17 -7.88 -3.98
CA GLU A 63 -14.32 -9.33 -3.89
C GLU A 63 -15.18 -9.77 -5.09
N VAL A 64 -14.57 -10.38 -6.10
CA VAL A 64 -15.24 -11.35 -7.00
C VAL A 64 -14.17 -12.13 -7.77
N ALA A 65 -13.90 -13.35 -7.30
CA ALA A 65 -13.85 -14.57 -8.09
C ALA A 65 -13.78 -15.77 -7.14
#